data_AF-A0A7S4PK54-F1
#
_entry.id   AF-A0A7S4PK54-F1
#
_cell.length_a   1.000
_cell.length_b   1.000
_cell.length_c   1.000
_cell.angle_alpha   90.00
_cell.angle_beta   90.00
_cell.angle_gamma   90.00
#
_symmetry.space_group_name_H-M   'P 1'
#
loop_
_entity.id
_entity.type
_entity.pdbx_description
1 polymer ?
#
loop_
_entity_poly.entity_id
_entity_poly.type
_entity_poly.pdbx_seq_one_letter_code
_entity_poly.pdbx_strand_id
1 'polypeptide(L)'
;NTDVEKWLRETDEKFDVLVMDLADPLEEGPCWKLYTKEFYNFLISRLNPGGILVSQCGPAGVLFQKDVFSPVQNTMKSVFKNCRSYHSHVPSFQDVYGFTMVSNDTDLFLTPEEIDKRIKERITGENKYYDGETHVNMFALPKYTRKTFAEETRVGTLDDPASFFKGGKA
;
A
#
# COMPACT_ATOMS: atom_id res chain seq x y z
N ASN A 1 -6.57 -15.38 -8.72
CA ASN A 1 -7.09 -14.46 -7.68
C ASN A 1 -8.46 -13.88 -7.97
N THR A 2 -9.31 -14.55 -8.75
CA THR A 2 -10.73 -14.18 -8.96
C THR A 2 -11.62 -14.50 -7.76
N ASP A 3 -11.14 -15.28 -6.80
CA ASP A 3 -11.93 -15.75 -5.65
C ASP A 3 -12.17 -14.64 -4.61
N VAL A 4 -11.15 -13.88 -4.23
CA VAL A 4 -11.28 -12.83 -3.21
C VAL A 4 -12.15 -11.65 -3.67
N GLU A 5 -12.01 -11.21 -4.93
CA GLU A 5 -12.87 -10.15 -5.47
C GLU A 5 -14.32 -10.62 -5.51
N LYS A 6 -14.57 -11.84 -5.97
CA LYS A 6 -15.91 -12.42 -6.01
C LYS A 6 -16.52 -12.49 -4.61
N TRP A 7 -15.78 -13.04 -3.65
CA TRP A 7 -16.22 -13.15 -2.27
C TRP A 7 -16.54 -11.77 -1.65
N LEU A 8 -15.67 -10.77 -1.85
CA LEU A 8 -15.92 -9.40 -1.36
C LEU A 8 -17.17 -8.77 -1.98
N ARG A 9 -17.54 -9.14 -3.21
CA ARG A 9 -18.77 -8.66 -3.87
C ARG A 9 -20.02 -9.36 -3.37
N GLU A 10 -19.90 -10.60 -2.91
CA GLU A 10 -21.02 -11.42 -2.41
C GLU A 10 -21.30 -11.21 -0.92
N THR A 11 -20.30 -10.79 -0.13
CA THR A 11 -20.47 -10.44 1.28
C THR A 11 -20.86 -8.98 1.49
N ASP A 12 -21.67 -8.70 2.51
CA ASP A 12 -21.97 -7.36 3.02
C ASP A 12 -21.11 -6.98 4.23
N GLU A 13 -20.16 -7.85 4.62
CA GLU A 13 -19.24 -7.61 5.71
C GLU A 13 -18.36 -6.39 5.45
N LYS A 14 -18.08 -5.64 6.52
CA LYS A 14 -17.21 -4.47 6.51
C LYS A 14 -16.10 -4.64 7.54
N PHE A 15 -14.94 -4.08 7.21
CA PHE A 15 -13.72 -4.30 7.96
C PHE A 15 -13.15 -2.98 8.48
N ASP A 16 -12.57 -3.01 9.68
CA ASP A 16 -11.80 -1.87 10.20
C ASP A 16 -10.42 -1.79 9.55
N VAL A 17 -9.88 -2.94 9.13
CA VAL A 17 -8.60 -3.04 8.44
C VAL A 17 -8.70 -4.03 7.29
N LEU A 18 -8.29 -3.59 6.10
CA LEU A 18 -8.03 -4.46 4.95
C LEU A 18 -6.53 -4.53 4.68
N VAL A 19 -6.00 -5.74 4.52
CA VAL A 19 -4.59 -5.97 4.19
C VAL A 19 -4.52 -6.66 2.83
N MET A 20 -3.90 -5.99 1.87
CA MET A 20 -3.66 -6.47 0.52
C MET A 20 -2.23 -7.00 0.40
N ASP A 21 -2.10 -8.31 0.55
CA ASP A 21 -0.86 -9.06 0.36
C ASP A 21 -0.97 -9.91 -0.92
N LEU A 22 -0.82 -9.25 -2.07
CA LEU A 22 -0.98 -9.84 -3.39
C LEU A 22 0.34 -9.74 -4.15
N ALA A 23 0.56 -10.63 -5.11
CA ALA A 23 1.67 -10.48 -6.06
C ALA A 23 1.54 -9.16 -6.83
N ASP A 24 2.69 -8.61 -7.24
CA ASP A 24 2.76 -7.34 -7.97
C ASP A 24 1.84 -7.33 -9.19
N PRO A 25 1.17 -6.19 -9.48
CA PRO A 25 0.43 -6.04 -10.71
C PRO A 25 1.45 -6.12 -11.86
N LEU A 26 1.37 -7.20 -12.65
CA LEU A 26 2.06 -7.42 -13.91
C LEU A 26 1.00 -7.58 -15.02
N GLU A 27 1.33 -7.23 -16.27
CA GLU A 27 0.34 -7.15 -17.37
C GLU A 27 -0.39 -8.47 -17.62
N GLU A 28 0.37 -9.56 -17.59
CA GLU A 28 -0.13 -10.92 -17.75
C GLU A 28 -0.54 -11.57 -16.40
N GLY A 29 -0.39 -10.83 -15.30
CA GLY A 29 -0.61 -11.32 -13.95
C GLY A 29 -2.10 -11.33 -13.54
N PRO A 30 -2.54 -12.28 -12.70
CA PRO A 30 -3.94 -12.37 -12.27
C PRO A 30 -4.36 -11.26 -11.29
N CYS A 31 -3.40 -10.46 -10.80
CA CYS A 31 -3.61 -9.49 -9.73
C CYS A 31 -3.85 -8.05 -10.21
N TRP A 32 -3.51 -7.69 -11.45
CA TRP A 32 -3.49 -6.26 -11.84
C TRP A 32 -4.83 -5.56 -11.66
N LYS A 33 -5.95 -6.27 -11.87
CA LYS A 33 -7.31 -5.76 -11.66
C LYS A 33 -7.57 -5.32 -10.22
N LEU A 34 -6.91 -5.97 -9.26
CA LEU A 34 -7.00 -5.70 -7.82
C LEU A 34 -6.17 -4.48 -7.40
N TYR A 35 -5.40 -3.87 -8.31
CA TYR A 35 -4.65 -2.65 -8.04
C TYR A 35 -5.28 -1.41 -8.70
N THR A 36 -6.44 -1.55 -9.33
CA THR A 36 -7.10 -0.46 -10.08
C THR A 36 -7.84 0.52 -9.18
N LYS A 37 -8.02 1.74 -9.69
CA LYS A 37 -8.83 2.79 -9.10
C LYS A 37 -10.25 2.30 -8.80
N GLU A 38 -10.85 1.55 -9.71
CA GLU A 38 -12.20 0.99 -9.56
C GLU A 38 -12.26 0.00 -8.40
N PHE A 39 -11.27 -0.87 -8.28
CA PHE A 39 -11.22 -1.82 -7.17
C PHE A 39 -11.00 -1.11 -5.83
N TYR A 40 -10.10 -0.12 -5.75
CA TYR A 40 -9.93 0.67 -4.53
C TYR A 40 -11.18 1.44 -4.13
N ASN A 41 -11.93 2.01 -5.08
CA ASN A 41 -13.22 2.64 -4.79
C ASN A 41 -14.23 1.63 -4.25
N PHE A 42 -14.25 0.42 -4.82
CA PHE A 42 -15.07 -0.66 -4.28
C PHE A 42 -14.64 -1.03 -2.85
N LEU A 43 -13.34 -1.11 -2.54
CA LEU A 43 -12.86 -1.43 -1.20
C LEU A 43 -13.24 -0.37 -0.16
N ILE A 44 -13.39 0.91 -0.52
CA ILE A 44 -13.96 1.93 0.39
C ILE A 44 -15.33 1.49 0.92
N SER A 45 -16.18 0.91 0.06
CA SER A 45 -17.52 0.45 0.47
C SER A 45 -17.49 -0.73 1.46
N ARG A 46 -16.35 -1.43 1.54
CA ARG A 46 -16.09 -2.55 2.45
C ARG A 46 -15.30 -2.15 3.70
N LEU A 47 -14.97 -0.87 3.87
CA LEU A 47 -14.39 -0.36 5.10
C LEU A 47 -15.47 0.22 6.02
N ASN A 48 -15.30 0.01 7.33
CA ASN A 48 -16.03 0.74 8.35
C ASN A 48 -15.57 2.22 8.40
N PRO A 49 -16.36 3.13 9.00
CA PRO A 49 -15.89 4.48 9.30
C PRO A 49 -14.58 4.43 10.10
N GLY A 50 -13.57 5.19 9.67
CA GLY A 50 -12.22 5.11 10.26
C GLY A 50 -11.38 3.92 9.78
N GLY A 51 -11.89 3.12 8.83
CA GLY A 51 -11.18 1.96 8.30
C GLY A 51 -9.88 2.33 7.58
N ILE A 52 -8.92 1.42 7.63
CA ILE A 52 -7.61 1.56 6.99
C ILE A 52 -7.40 0.41 6.01
N LEU A 53 -6.88 0.74 4.83
CA LEU A 53 -6.35 -0.26 3.91
C LEU A 53 -4.84 -0.15 3.85
N VAL A 54 -4.15 -1.30 3.90
CA VAL A 54 -2.70 -1.39 3.73
C VAL A 54 -2.41 -2.34 2.57
N SER A 55 -1.52 -1.96 1.66
CA SER A 55 -1.06 -2.83 0.57
C SER A 55 0.45 -2.92 0.53
N GLN A 56 0.96 -4.13 0.26
CA GLN A 56 2.28 -4.28 -0.33
C GLN A 56 2.28 -3.61 -1.71
N CYS A 57 3.36 -2.90 -2.07
CA CYS A 57 3.44 -2.10 -3.29
C CYS A 57 4.70 -2.40 -4.11
N GLY A 58 5.27 -3.59 -3.97
CA GLY A 58 6.43 -4.04 -4.73
C GLY A 58 7.75 -3.37 -4.31
N PRO A 59 8.80 -3.52 -5.14
CA PRO A 59 10.12 -2.97 -4.87
C PRO A 59 10.08 -1.44 -4.71
N ALA A 60 10.73 -0.94 -3.65
CA ALA A 60 10.92 0.48 -3.36
C ALA A 60 12.39 0.93 -3.49
N GLY A 61 13.26 0.03 -3.96
CA GLY A 61 14.64 0.33 -4.30
C GLY A 61 14.74 1.40 -5.39
N VAL A 62 15.88 2.10 -5.43
CA VAL A 62 16.09 3.24 -6.34
C VAL A 62 15.85 2.89 -7.81
N LEU A 63 16.16 1.64 -8.19
CA LEU A 63 16.06 1.14 -9.56
C LEU A 63 14.63 0.78 -9.97
N PHE A 64 13.86 0.15 -9.07
CA PHE A 64 12.61 -0.53 -9.41
C PHE A 64 11.34 0.13 -8.84
N GLN A 65 11.48 1.15 -7.98
CA GLN A 65 10.32 1.86 -7.40
C GLN A 65 9.35 2.47 -8.42
N LYS A 66 9.80 2.69 -9.67
CA LYS A 66 8.96 3.21 -10.76
C LYS A 66 8.15 2.11 -11.44
N ASP A 67 8.46 0.85 -11.22
CA ASP A 67 7.78 -0.24 -11.91
C ASP A 67 6.45 -0.53 -11.23
N VAL A 68 6.43 -0.57 -9.89
CA VAL A 68 5.25 -0.94 -9.10
C VAL A 68 4.93 0.08 -8.01
N PHE A 69 5.91 0.47 -7.18
CA PHE A 69 5.62 1.25 -5.97
C PHE A 69 4.96 2.60 -6.26
N SER A 70 5.56 3.42 -7.14
CA SER A 70 4.99 4.73 -7.45
C SER A 70 3.62 4.67 -8.15
N PRO A 71 3.37 3.86 -9.21
CA PRO A 71 2.05 3.82 -9.82
C PRO A 71 0.97 3.25 -8.89
N VAL A 72 1.27 2.23 -8.07
CA VAL A 72 0.32 1.69 -7.09
C VAL A 72 -0.02 2.76 -6.05
N GLN A 73 1.00 3.40 -5.48
CA GLN A 73 0.83 4.47 -4.49
C GLN A 73 0.00 5.63 -5.05
N ASN A 74 0.28 6.08 -6.28
CA ASN A 74 -0.46 7.17 -6.91
C ASN A 74 -1.91 6.78 -7.23
N THR A 75 -2.14 5.52 -7.63
CA THR A 75 -3.50 5.00 -7.85
C THR A 75 -4.31 5.02 -6.55
N MET A 76 -3.75 4.54 -5.44
CA MET A 76 -4.39 4.60 -4.12
C MET A 76 -4.63 6.05 -3.67
N LYS A 77 -3.65 6.94 -3.85
CA LYS A 77 -3.75 8.37 -3.53
C LYS A 77 -4.85 9.08 -4.34
N SER A 78 -5.16 8.61 -5.55
CA SER A 78 -6.25 9.17 -6.37
C SER A 78 -7.67 8.86 -5.86
N VAL A 79 -7.78 7.93 -4.90
CA VAL A 79 -9.05 7.40 -4.38
C VAL A 79 -9.27 7.79 -2.92
N PHE A 80 -8.22 7.74 -2.10
CA PHE A 80 -8.32 7.99 -0.66
C PHE A 80 -7.85 9.38 -0.26
N LYS A 81 -8.48 9.97 0.75
CA LYS A 81 -8.13 11.30 1.29
C LYS A 81 -6.74 11.31 1.94
N ASN A 82 -6.44 10.30 2.76
CA ASN A 82 -5.16 10.15 3.43
C ASN A 82 -4.41 8.99 2.79
N CYS A 83 -3.14 9.23 2.41
CA CYS A 83 -2.26 8.24 1.82
C CYS A 83 -0.85 8.41 2.39
N ARG A 84 -0.33 7.36 3.04
CA ARG A 84 0.96 7.37 3.72
C ARG A 84 1.73 6.11 3.36
N SER A 85 2.84 6.29 2.62
CA SER A 85 3.70 5.19 2.20
C SER A 85 4.93 5.07 3.08
N TYR A 86 5.41 3.84 3.22
CA TYR A 86 6.58 3.48 3.99
C TYR A 86 7.37 2.39 3.27
N HIS A 87 8.57 2.13 3.75
CA HIS A 87 9.41 1.09 3.20
C HIS A 87 10.18 0.33 4.27
N SER A 88 10.62 -0.88 3.94
CA SER A 88 11.47 -1.70 4.80
C SER A 88 12.39 -2.56 3.95
N HIS A 89 13.63 -2.76 4.40
CA HIS A 89 14.55 -3.69 3.75
C HIS A 89 14.17 -5.13 4.09
N VAL A 90 13.95 -5.95 3.06
CA VAL A 90 13.65 -7.38 3.22
C VAL A 90 14.86 -8.18 2.73
N PRO A 91 15.71 -8.72 3.63
CA PRO A 91 17.00 -9.28 3.24
C PRO A 91 16.92 -10.42 2.21
N SER A 92 15.91 -11.27 2.31
CA SER A 92 15.70 -12.38 1.35
C SER A 92 15.30 -11.90 -0.04
N PHE A 93 14.79 -10.68 -0.17
CA PHE A 93 14.43 -10.07 -1.46
C PHE A 93 15.58 -9.24 -2.04
N GLN A 94 16.66 -9.05 -1.28
CA GLN A 94 17.84 -8.27 -1.67
C GLN A 94 17.51 -6.83 -2.10
N ASP A 95 16.38 -6.29 -1.64
CA ASP A 95 15.94 -4.94 -1.92
C ASP A 95 15.05 -4.39 -0.79
N VAL A 96 14.77 -3.10 -0.87
CA VAL A 96 13.78 -2.40 -0.07
C VAL A 96 12.40 -2.61 -0.70
N TYR A 97 11.41 -2.94 0.12
CA TYR A 97 10.02 -3.11 -0.32
C TYR A 97 9.13 -1.98 0.19
N GLY A 98 8.21 -1.57 -0.68
CA GLY A 98 7.28 -0.47 -0.46
C GLY A 98 5.93 -0.96 0.03
N PHE A 99 5.33 -0.17 0.90
CA PHE A 99 3.99 -0.39 1.41
C PHE A 99 3.25 0.94 1.47
N THR A 100 1.93 0.90 1.35
CA THR A 100 1.09 2.11 1.41
C THR A 100 -0.13 1.87 2.28
N MET A 101 -0.34 2.77 3.25
CA MET A 101 -1.56 2.86 4.05
C MET A 101 -2.46 3.97 3.52
N VAL A 102 -3.76 3.72 3.48
CA VAL A 102 -4.77 4.70 3.08
C VAL A 102 -6.00 4.66 3.97
N SER A 103 -6.63 5.82 4.15
CA SER A 103 -7.90 5.97 4.86
C SER A 103 -8.61 7.25 4.41
N ASN A 104 -9.93 7.33 4.59
CA ASN A 104 -10.69 8.57 4.37
C ASN A 104 -10.89 9.37 5.66
N ASP A 105 -10.91 8.69 6.82
CA ASP A 105 -11.35 9.28 8.08
C ASP A 105 -10.30 9.18 9.19
N THR A 106 -9.27 8.36 9.03
CA THR A 106 -8.23 8.14 10.05
C THR A 106 -6.95 8.89 9.74
N ASP A 107 -6.43 9.58 10.76
CA ASP A 107 -5.09 10.14 10.74
C ASP A 107 -4.05 9.02 10.78
N LEU A 108 -3.20 8.99 9.76
CA LEU A 108 -2.16 7.98 9.59
C LEU A 108 -0.83 8.42 10.20
N PHE A 109 -0.71 9.62 10.77
CA PHE A 109 0.51 10.16 11.37
C PHE A 109 0.52 9.97 12.89
N LEU A 110 1.21 8.92 13.34
CA LEU A 110 1.38 8.60 14.75
C LEU A 110 2.82 8.89 15.20
N THR A 111 2.98 9.34 16.44
CA THR A 111 4.30 9.53 17.06
C THR A 111 4.87 8.19 17.54
N PRO A 112 6.20 8.06 17.70
CA PRO A 112 6.82 6.87 18.29
C PRO A 112 6.17 6.45 19.61
N GLU A 113 5.91 7.41 20.49
CA GLU A 113 5.38 7.15 21.84
C GLU A 113 3.96 6.60 21.78
N GLU A 114 3.13 7.10 20.86
CA GLU A 114 1.78 6.60 20.63
C GLU A 114 1.81 5.18 20.03
N ILE A 115 2.77 4.90 19.15
CA ILE A 115 3.00 3.54 18.61
C ILE A 115 3.40 2.58 19.74
N ASP A 116 4.41 2.91 20.53
CA ASP A 116 4.90 2.06 21.61
C ASP A 116 3.84 1.82 22.68
N LYS A 117 3.07 2.87 23.02
CA LYS A 117 1.92 2.75 23.91
C LYS A 117 0.90 1.73 23.38
N ARG A 118 0.52 1.84 22.10
CA ARG A 118 -0.44 0.90 21.47
C ARG A 118 0.11 -0.51 21.39
N ILE A 119 1.39 -0.70 21.09
CA ILE A 119 2.04 -2.02 21.08
C ILE A 119 1.91 -2.64 22.47
N LYS A 120 2.30 -1.90 23.52
CA LYS A 120 2.22 -2.38 24.91
C LYS A 120 0.79 -2.74 25.33
N GLU A 121 -0.21 -2.00 24.86
CA GLU A 121 -1.62 -2.23 25.21
C GLU A 121 -2.25 -3.40 24.44
N ARG A 122 -1.79 -3.69 23.22
CA ARG A 122 -2.54 -4.55 22.27
C ARG A 122 -1.79 -5.78 21.79
N ILE A 123 -0.46 -5.80 21.87
CA ILE A 123 0.37 -6.88 21.36
C ILE A 123 0.93 -7.68 22.55
N THR A 124 0.75 -9.00 22.50
CA THR A 124 1.34 -9.91 23.48
C THR A 124 2.76 -10.28 23.04
N GLY A 125 3.74 -10.08 23.90
CA GLY A 125 5.15 -10.33 23.60
C GLY A 125 5.87 -9.11 23.02
N GLU A 126 7.08 -9.34 22.50
CA GLU A 126 7.95 -8.30 21.96
C GLU A 126 8.09 -8.45 20.44
N ASN A 127 7.89 -7.35 19.71
CA ASN A 127 8.16 -7.31 18.28
C ASN A 127 9.66 -7.35 18.03
N LYS A 128 10.12 -8.20 17.10
CA LYS A 128 11.55 -8.32 16.78
C LYS A 128 12.08 -7.24 15.83
N TYR A 129 11.18 -6.52 15.16
CA TYR A 129 11.53 -5.54 14.13
C TYR A 129 10.87 -4.18 14.36
N TYR A 130 9.63 -4.13 14.84
CA TYR A 130 8.80 -2.93 14.80
C TYR A 130 8.53 -2.35 16.19
N ASP A 131 8.98 -1.11 16.39
CA ASP A 131 8.71 -0.23 17.53
C ASP A 131 8.40 1.20 17.03
N GLY A 132 8.25 2.15 17.94
CA GLY A 132 7.97 3.55 17.64
C GLY A 132 9.06 4.25 16.83
N GLU A 133 10.34 4.01 17.13
CA GLU A 133 11.46 4.59 16.39
C GLU A 133 11.53 4.03 14.96
N THR A 134 11.38 2.71 14.83
CA THR A 134 11.34 2.00 13.54
C THR A 134 10.15 2.43 12.72
N HIS A 135 8.96 2.66 13.32
CA HIS A 135 7.82 3.24 12.63
C HIS A 135 8.22 4.54 11.94
N VAL A 136 8.75 5.51 12.68
CA VAL A 136 9.14 6.80 12.09
C VAL A 136 10.20 6.63 11.00
N ASN A 137 11.18 5.74 11.19
CA ASN A 137 12.18 5.42 10.17
C ASN A 137 11.55 4.89 8.87
N MET A 138 10.63 3.92 8.96
CA MET A 138 9.97 3.32 7.80
C MET A 138 9.21 4.35 6.96
N PHE A 139 8.63 5.38 7.59
CA PHE A 139 7.91 6.46 6.91
C PHE A 139 8.81 7.62 6.44
N ALA A 140 10.10 7.62 6.81
CA ALA A 140 11.06 8.66 6.44
C ALA A 140 11.66 8.42 5.03
N LEU A 141 10.79 8.45 4.00
CA LEU A 141 11.18 8.12 2.63
C LEU A 141 12.32 9.02 2.08
N PRO A 142 13.35 8.44 1.43
CA PRO A 142 14.43 9.18 0.81
C PRO A 142 13.94 10.23 -0.20
N LYS A 143 14.77 11.26 -0.43
CA LYS A 143 14.44 12.37 -1.34
C LYS A 143 14.10 11.87 -2.76
N TYR A 144 14.80 10.84 -3.25
CA TYR A 144 14.56 10.31 -4.58
C TYR A 144 13.18 9.65 -4.69
N THR A 145 12.71 8.93 -3.65
CA THR A 145 11.38 8.30 -3.64
C THR A 145 10.29 9.36 -3.57
N ARG A 146 10.48 10.36 -2.69
CA ARG A 146 9.55 11.50 -2.61
C ARG A 146 9.45 12.26 -3.94
N LYS A 147 10.56 12.41 -4.67
CA LYS A 147 10.57 13.00 -6.01
C LYS A 147 9.82 12.12 -7.01
N THR A 148 10.08 10.81 -7.03
CA THR A 148 9.36 9.86 -7.88
C THR A 148 7.85 9.93 -7.66
N PHE A 149 7.39 9.97 -6.40
CA PHE A 149 5.96 10.10 -6.09
C PHE A 149 5.36 11.44 -6.53
N ALA A 150 6.13 12.53 -6.47
CA ALA A 150 5.67 13.83 -6.93
C ALA A 150 5.57 13.92 -8.47
N GLU A 151 6.39 13.14 -9.19
CA GLU A 151 6.44 13.10 -10.66
C GLU A 151 5.54 12.01 -11.26
N GLU A 152 5.03 11.09 -10.43
CA GLU A 152 4.15 10.01 -10.88
C GLU A 152 2.79 10.54 -11.33
N THR A 153 2.37 10.12 -12.52
CA THR A 153 1.09 10.52 -13.12
C THR A 153 0.22 9.32 -13.48
N ARG A 154 0.78 8.11 -13.48
CA ARG A 154 0.07 6.89 -13.84
C ARG A 154 -0.96 6.55 -12.76
N VAL A 155 -2.16 6.21 -13.21
CA VAL A 155 -3.26 5.75 -12.37
C VAL A 155 -3.79 4.48 -13.01
N GLY A 156 -3.72 3.37 -12.26
CA GLY A 156 -4.30 2.09 -12.63
C GLY A 156 -5.79 2.17 -12.84
N THR A 157 -6.26 1.80 -14.02
CA THR A 157 -7.70 1.68 -14.32
C THR A 157 -7.98 0.38 -15.03
N LEU A 158 -9.23 -0.09 -15.00
CA LEU A 158 -9.65 -1.25 -15.79
C LEU A 158 -9.53 -1.01 -17.30
N ASP A 159 -9.64 0.25 -17.74
CA ASP A 159 -9.63 0.63 -19.16
C ASP A 159 -8.21 0.88 -19.73
N ASP A 160 -7.23 1.22 -18.89
CA ASP A 160 -5.81 1.35 -19.28
C ASP A 160 -4.91 0.54 -18.33
N PRO A 161 -4.91 -0.82 -18.41
CA PRO A 161 -3.98 -1.64 -17.64
C PRO A 161 -2.52 -1.27 -17.89
N ALA A 162 -2.20 -0.78 -19.09
CA ALA A 162 -0.85 -0.38 -19.47
C ALA A 162 -0.31 0.81 -18.64
N SER A 163 -1.16 1.53 -17.90
CA SER A 163 -0.72 2.55 -16.96
C SER A 163 0.20 2.00 -15.87
N PHE A 164 0.14 0.71 -15.51
CA PHE A 164 1.10 0.11 -14.59
C PHE A 164 2.44 -0.18 -15.28
N PHE A 165 2.39 -0.69 -16.51
CA PHE A 165 3.50 -1.39 -17.14
C PHE A 165 4.41 -0.51 -18.01
N LYS A 166 3.99 0.72 -18.31
CA LYS A 166 4.74 1.65 -19.20
C LYS A 166 6.13 2.10 -18.67
N GLY A 167 6.53 1.71 -17.45
CA GLY A 167 7.82 2.05 -16.84
C GLY A 167 8.91 0.96 -16.89
N GLY A 168 8.52 -0.30 -17.07
CA GLY A 168 9.42 -1.45 -16.99
C GLY A 168 9.96 -1.86 -18.36
N LYS A 169 10.92 -1.13 -18.90
CA LYS A 169 11.86 -1.69 -19.86
C LYS A 169 13.24 -1.66 -19.23
N ALA A 170 13.76 -2.85 -18.96
CA ALA A 170 15.18 -3.09 -18.71
C ALA A 170 16.06 -2.47 -19.81
#